data_AF-A0A3N1K906-F1
#
_entry.id   AF-A0A3N1K906-F1
#
_cell.length_a   1.000
_cell.length_b   1.000
_cell.length_c   1.000
_cell.angle_alpha   90.00
_cell.angle_beta   90.00
_cell.angle_gamma   90.00
#
_symmetry.space_group_name_H-M   'P 1'
#
loop_
_entity.id
_entity.type
_entity.pdbx_description
1 polymer ?
#
loop_
_entity_poly.entity_id
_entity_poly.type
_entity_poly.pdbx_seq_one_letter_code
_entity_poly.pdbx_strand_id
1 'polypeptide(L)'
;MANVSVTFDDIRTQATQLRNGQRAIEDQLSQLRSQIDTLVGSGFVTDRSSKAFDSAYGEFTSGASKTIQAIEGMAGFLEGAADALQSTDEQLASSLR
;
A
#
# COMPACT_ATOMS: atom_id res chain seq x y z
N MET A 1 -15.87 4.17 -27.74
CA MET A 1 -14.99 5.15 -27.07
C MET A 1 -15.46 5.19 -25.63
N ALA A 2 -14.68 4.64 -24.70
CA ALA A 2 -15.03 4.64 -23.30
C ALA A 2 -14.91 6.10 -22.82
N ASN A 3 -16.03 6.82 -22.83
CA ASN A 3 -16.16 8.00 -21.99
C ASN A 3 -16.11 7.45 -20.59
N VAL A 4 -14.91 7.47 -20.02
CA VAL A 4 -14.60 7.09 -18.66
C VAL A 4 -15.41 8.04 -17.76
N SER A 5 -16.67 7.72 -17.53
CA SER A 5 -17.45 8.25 -16.42
C SER A 5 -16.95 7.54 -15.16
N VAL A 6 -15.67 7.73 -14.84
CA VAL A 6 -15.17 7.41 -13.51
C VAL A 6 -15.83 8.43 -12.61
N THR A 7 -16.80 7.96 -11.84
CA THR A 7 -17.49 8.78 -10.85
C THR A 7 -16.55 9.05 -9.68
N PHE A 8 -16.82 10.11 -8.90
CA PHE A 8 -16.05 10.37 -7.68
C PHE A 8 -16.04 9.16 -6.73
N ASP A 9 -17.15 8.41 -6.71
CA ASP A 9 -17.30 7.17 -5.96
C ASP A 9 -16.42 6.04 -6.49
N ASP A 10 -16.24 5.93 -7.81
CA ASP A 10 -15.31 4.96 -8.39
C ASP A 10 -13.87 5.27 -7.97
N ILE A 11 -13.45 6.55 -8.01
CA ILE A 11 -12.10 6.96 -7.58
C ILE A 11 -11.87 6.61 -6.11
N ARG A 12 -12.82 6.97 -5.23
CA ARG A 12 -12.74 6.65 -3.79
C ARG A 12 -12.75 5.15 -3.53
N THR A 13 -13.51 4.39 -4.30
CA THR A 13 -13.54 2.92 -4.22
C THR A 13 -12.17 2.34 -4.59
N GLN A 14 -11.55 2.81 -5.67
CA GLN A 14 -10.22 2.35 -6.07
C GLN A 14 -9.14 2.73 -5.06
N ALA A 15 -9.18 3.94 -4.50
CA ALA A 15 -8.27 4.35 -3.43
C ALA A 15 -8.39 3.44 -2.19
N THR A 16 -9.62 3.11 -1.79
CA THR A 16 -9.89 2.18 -0.69
C THR A 16 -9.35 0.78 -0.99
N GLN A 17 -9.53 0.28 -2.22
CA GLN A 17 -8.98 -1.02 -2.63
C GLN A 17 -7.45 -1.03 -2.58
N LEU A 18 -6.78 0.04 -3.02
CA LEU A 18 -5.33 0.17 -2.92
C LEU A 18 -4.85 0.12 -1.46
N ARG A 19 -5.50 0.86 -0.55
CA ARG A 19 -5.18 0.83 0.89
C ARG A 19 -5.37 -0.55 1.50
N ASN A 20 -6.45 -1.24 1.13
CA ASN A 20 -6.71 -2.60 1.61
C ASN A 20 -5.65 -3.59 1.09
N GLY A 21 -5.28 -3.47 -0.19
CA GLY A 21 -4.20 -4.27 -0.79
C GLY A 21 -2.85 -4.00 -0.12
N GLN A 22 -2.53 -2.75 0.17
CA GLN A 22 -1.33 -2.36 0.91
C GLN A 22 -1.25 -3.08 2.27
N ARG A 23 -2.30 -2.97 3.09
CA ARG A 23 -2.34 -3.60 4.42
C ARG A 23 -2.18 -5.11 4.33
N ALA A 24 -2.86 -5.75 3.36
CA ALA A 24 -2.73 -7.18 3.15
C ALA A 24 -1.29 -7.61 2.83
N ILE A 25 -0.55 -6.81 2.04
CA ILE A 25 0.86 -7.09 1.74
C ILE A 25 1.74 -6.84 2.98
N GLU A 26 1.49 -5.77 3.74
CA GLU A 26 2.22 -5.48 4.99
C GLU A 26 2.05 -6.62 6.02
N ASP A 27 0.81 -7.10 6.19
CA ASP A 27 0.48 -8.22 7.05
C ASP A 27 1.22 -9.50 6.61
N GLN A 28 1.21 -9.79 5.30
CA GLN A 28 1.90 -10.95 4.74
C GLN A 28 3.42 -10.87 4.96
N LEU A 29 4.03 -9.70 4.74
CA LEU A 29 5.46 -9.50 4.99
C LEU A 29 5.82 -9.67 6.47
N SER A 30 5.00 -9.12 7.36
CA SER A 30 5.16 -9.27 8.81
C SER A 30 5.08 -10.75 9.23
N GLN A 31 4.11 -11.49 8.68
CA GLN A 31 3.96 -12.91 8.95
C GLN A 31 5.18 -13.72 8.48
N LEU A 32 5.66 -13.48 7.26
CA LEU A 32 6.82 -14.19 6.74
C LEU A 32 8.08 -13.88 7.55
N ARG A 33 8.27 -12.63 7.97
CA ARG A 33 9.37 -12.25 8.87
C ARG A 33 9.32 -13.03 10.19
N SER A 34 8.16 -13.11 10.84
CA SER A 34 8.01 -13.86 12.08
C SER A 34 8.35 -15.36 11.93
N GLN A 35 8.01 -15.95 10.79
CA GLN A 35 8.37 -17.35 10.48
C GLN A 35 9.89 -17.51 10.33
N ILE A 36 10.56 -16.58 9.65
CA ILE A 36 12.02 -16.57 9.52
C ILE A 36 12.69 -16.39 10.88
N ASP A 37 12.23 -15.43 11.69
CA ASP A 37 12.77 -15.18 13.03
C ASP A 37 12.66 -16.44 13.91
N THR A 38 11.54 -17.16 13.81
CA THR A 38 11.33 -18.44 14.51
C THR A 38 12.29 -19.53 14.01
N LEU A 39 12.49 -19.62 12.70
CA LEU A 39 13.42 -20.58 12.07
C LEU A 39 14.86 -20.34 12.51
N VAL A 40 15.31 -19.07 12.51
CA VAL A 40 16.65 -18.68 12.97
C VAL A 40 16.80 -18.93 14.47
N GLY A 41 15.79 -18.57 15.29
CA GLY A 41 15.79 -18.76 16.73
C GLY A 41 15.72 -20.24 17.18
N SER A 42 15.09 -21.11 16.38
CA SER A 42 14.98 -22.55 16.64
C SER A 42 16.25 -23.35 16.31
N GLY A 43 17.30 -22.69 15.81
CA GLY A 43 18.60 -23.31 15.58
C GLY A 43 18.78 -23.97 14.22
N PHE A 44 17.94 -23.63 13.23
CA PHE A 44 17.96 -24.26 11.89
C PHE A 44 19.22 -23.97 11.05
N VAL A 45 20.16 -23.11 11.49
CA VAL A 45 21.31 -22.74 10.65
C VAL A 45 22.59 -22.49 11.43
N THR A 46 23.69 -22.99 10.88
CA THR A 46 25.09 -22.82 11.29
C THR A 46 25.46 -21.33 11.36
N ASP A 47 26.11 -20.90 12.45
CA ASP A 47 26.33 -19.50 12.93
C ASP A 47 26.58 -18.37 11.91
N ARG A 48 27.12 -18.66 10.72
CA ARG A 48 27.38 -17.64 9.68
C ARG A 48 26.26 -17.50 8.66
N SER A 49 25.64 -18.60 8.24
CA SER A 49 24.63 -18.59 7.17
C SER A 49 23.30 -18.03 7.63
N SER A 50 22.92 -18.28 8.89
CA SER A 50 21.72 -17.72 9.55
C SER A 50 21.77 -16.20 9.62
N LYS A 51 22.91 -15.63 10.02
CA LYS A 51 23.08 -14.17 10.14
C LYS A 51 23.06 -13.46 8.78
N ALA A 52 23.67 -14.07 7.76
CA ALA A 52 23.62 -13.52 6.40
C ALA A 52 22.19 -13.55 5.83
N PHE A 53 21.45 -14.64 6.09
CA PHE A 53 20.05 -14.75 5.69
C PHE A 53 19.16 -13.73 6.41
N ASP A 54 19.30 -13.60 7.73
CA ASP A 54 18.59 -12.62 8.54
C ASP A 54 18.82 -11.18 8.03
N SER A 55 20.08 -10.81 7.77
CA SER A 55 20.42 -9.50 7.20
C SER A 55 19.77 -9.29 5.83
N ALA A 56 19.88 -10.26 4.92
CA ALA A 56 19.26 -10.17 3.60
C ALA A 56 17.73 -10.07 3.67
N TYR A 57 17.11 -10.79 4.61
CA TYR A 57 15.67 -10.75 4.82
C TYR A 57 15.20 -9.42 5.43
N GLY A 58 15.99 -8.84 6.33
CA GLY A 58 15.77 -7.49 6.86
C GLY A 58 15.85 -6.42 5.77
N GLU A 59 16.85 -6.50 4.88
CA GLU A 59 16.96 -5.60 3.72
C GLU A 59 15.77 -5.74 2.77
N PHE A 60 15.35 -6.97 2.47
CA PHE A 60 14.16 -7.25 1.66
C PHE A 60 12.91 -6.63 2.29
N THR A 61 12.68 -6.85 3.58
CA THR A 61 11.50 -6.32 4.29
C THR A 61 11.48 -4.79 4.28
N SER A 62 12.64 -4.16 4.48
CA SER A 62 12.79 -2.70 4.43
C SER A 62 12.51 -2.15 3.03
N GLY A 63 13.07 -2.78 2.00
CA GLY A 63 12.83 -2.39 0.60
C GLY A 63 11.36 -2.55 0.20
N ALA A 64 10.77 -3.71 0.53
CA ALA A 64 9.38 -3.99 0.25
C ALA A 64 8.45 -3.01 0.97
N SER A 65 8.69 -2.71 2.25
CA SER A 65 7.92 -1.72 3.01
C SER A 65 7.93 -0.34 2.35
N LYS A 66 9.09 0.12 1.87
CA LYS A 66 9.18 1.39 1.12
C LYS A 66 8.38 1.37 -0.18
N THR A 67 8.44 0.27 -0.93
CA THR A 67 7.65 0.12 -2.16
C THR A 67 6.16 0.11 -1.87
N ILE A 68 5.74 -0.57 -0.79
CA ILE A 68 4.33 -0.68 -0.40
C ILE A 68 3.79 0.67 0.10
N GLN A 69 4.60 1.45 0.83
CA GLN A 69 4.26 2.82 1.21
C GLN A 69 3.99 3.74 0.01
N ALA A 70 4.55 3.45 -1.18
CA ALA A 70 4.20 4.21 -2.38
C ALA A 70 2.74 4.00 -2.79
N ILE A 71 2.11 2.87 -2.43
CA ILE A 71 0.69 2.59 -2.67
C ILE A 71 -0.19 3.54 -1.85
N GLU A 72 0.19 3.83 -0.61
CA GLU A 72 -0.50 4.82 0.25
C GLU A 72 -0.51 6.20 -0.41
N GLY A 73 0.63 6.62 -0.98
CA GLY A 73 0.73 7.89 -1.72
C GLY A 73 -0.18 7.94 -2.95
N MET A 74 -0.29 6.83 -3.69
CA MET A 74 -1.20 6.73 -4.84
C MET A 74 -2.68 6.76 -4.40
N ALA A 75 -3.04 6.06 -3.33
CA ALA A 75 -4.39 6.10 -2.78
C ALA A 75 -4.77 7.51 -2.29
N GLY A 76 -3.86 8.18 -1.57
CA GLY A 76 -4.06 9.56 -1.12
C GLY A 76 -4.20 10.56 -2.28
N PHE A 77 -3.44 10.38 -3.36
CA PHE A 77 -3.61 11.18 -4.57
C PHE A 77 -5.01 11.01 -5.19
N LEU A 78 -5.50 9.78 -5.31
CA LEU A 78 -6.83 9.50 -5.85
C LEU A 78 -7.94 10.12 -5.01
N GLU A 79 -7.87 10.00 -3.68
CA GLU A 79 -8.82 10.64 -2.76
C GLU A 79 -8.80 12.17 -2.89
N GLY A 80 -7.61 12.77 -2.87
CA GLY A 80 -7.47 14.23 -3.00
C GLY A 80 -7.98 14.75 -4.35
N ALA A 81 -7.76 14.00 -5.44
CA ALA A 81 -8.30 14.33 -6.75
C ALA A 81 -9.83 14.26 -6.76
N ALA A 82 -10.43 13.23 -6.16
CA ALA A 82 -11.88 13.10 -6.05
C ALA A 82 -12.50 14.27 -5.27
N ASP A 83 -11.90 14.64 -4.13
CA ASP A 83 -12.38 15.74 -3.29
C ASP A 83 -12.27 17.10 -3.98
N ALA A 84 -11.16 17.37 -4.68
CA ALA A 84 -10.96 18.61 -5.41
C ALA A 84 -11.97 18.77 -6.56
N LEU A 85 -12.21 17.69 -7.31
CA LEU A 85 -13.17 17.70 -8.41
C LEU A 85 -14.61 17.85 -7.90
N GLN A 86 -14.99 17.15 -6.81
CA GLN A 86 -16.30 17.29 -6.19
C GLN A 86 -16.54 18.73 -5.73
N SER A 87 -15.58 19.33 -5.02
CA SER A 87 -15.68 20.73 -4.56
C SER A 87 -15.82 21.72 -5.72
N THR A 88 -15.10 21.49 -6.81
CA THR A 88 -15.19 22.33 -8.02
C THR A 88 -16.58 22.23 -8.67
N ASP A 89 -17.14 21.02 -8.76
CA ASP A 89 -18.48 20.78 -9.31
C ASP A 89 -19.57 21.46 -8.46
N GLU A 90 -19.50 21.33 -7.13
CA GLU A 90 -20.42 21.99 -6.20
C GLU A 90 -20.39 23.52 -6.33
N GLN A 91 -19.19 24.11 -6.49
CA GLN A 91 -19.03 25.55 -6.71
C GLN A 91 -19.64 26.01 -8.04
N LEU A 92 -19.39 25.27 -9.13
CA LEU A 92 -19.98 25.57 -10.44
C LEU A 92 -21.51 25.50 -10.40
N ALA A 93 -22.07 24.46 -9.76
CA ALA A 93 -23.50 24.31 -9.58
C ALA A 93 -24.12 25.44 -8.73
N SER A 94 -23.39 25.93 -7.72
CA SER A 94 -23.82 27.08 -6.93
C SER A 94 -23.76 28.41 -7.70
N SER A 95 -22.84 28.56 -8.66
CA SER A 95 -22.73 29.78 -9.47
C SER A 95 -23.82 29.92 -10.54
N LEU A 96 -24.49 28.82 -10.89
CA LEU A 96 -25.59 28.77 -11.85
C LEU A 96 -26.98 28.95 -11.20
N ARG A 97 -27.04 29.11 -9.88
CA ARG A 97 -28.26 29.41 -9.10
C ARG A 97 -28.31 30.89 -8.72
#